data_AF-A0A524GDB2-F1
#
_entry.id   AF-A0A524GDB2-F1
#
_cell.length_a   1.000
_cell.length_b   1.000
_cell.length_c   1.000
_cell.angle_alpha   90.00
_cell.angle_beta   90.00
_cell.angle_gamma   90.00
#
_symmetry.space_group_name_H-M   'P 1'
#
loop_
_entity.id
_entity.type
_entity.pdbx_description
1 polymer ?
#
loop_
_entity_poly.entity_id
_entity_poly.type
_entity_poly.pdbx_seq_one_letter_code
_entity_poly.pdbx_strand_id
1 'polypeptide(L)'
;MIKKIIFLFLFLFFLVLVQASFFGHFSVKGSVFNFYLLTIILICLFSRERDFAIASALIGGFYLDIFSLGKTGFFGFYTLALLSLAFFIRLVIRKYVQFPIFKRVQKQKNPFYV
;
A
#
# COMPACT_ATOMS: atom_id res chain seq x y z
N MET A 1 -4.31 -15.95 -7.92
CA MET A 1 -4.36 -14.84 -6.94
C MET A 1 -3.57 -15.15 -5.67
N ILE A 2 -3.72 -16.33 -5.06
CA ILE A 2 -2.95 -16.77 -3.88
C ILE A 2 -1.44 -16.52 -3.99
N LYS A 3 -0.80 -16.88 -5.11
CA LYS A 3 0.65 -16.63 -5.30
C LYS A 3 1.04 -15.15 -5.15
N LYS A 4 0.20 -14.21 -5.64
CA LYS A 4 0.41 -12.77 -5.50
C LYS A 4 0.27 -12.31 -4.04
N ILE A 5 -0.71 -12.85 -3.32
CA ILE A 5 -0.96 -12.52 -1.91
C ILE A 5 0.16 -13.05 -1.02
N ILE A 6 0.62 -14.29 -1.25
CA ILE A 6 1.77 -14.87 -0.54
C ILE A 6 3.02 -14.02 -0.78
N PHE A 7 3.28 -13.66 -2.05
CA PHE A 7 4.40 -12.78 -2.37
C PHE A 7 4.28 -11.42 -1.69
N LEU A 8 3.09 -10.80 -1.69
CA LEU A 8 2.83 -9.53 -1.02
C LEU A 8 3.03 -9.63 0.49
N PHE A 9 2.54 -10.68 1.12
CA PHE A 9 2.74 -10.95 2.55
C PHE A 9 4.23 -11.03 2.88
N LEU A 10 4.99 -11.84 2.12
CA LEU A 10 6.43 -12.01 2.35
C LEU A 10 7.22 -10.73 2.07
N PHE A 11 6.87 -10.00 1.01
CA PHE A 11 7.48 -8.73 0.65
C PHE A 11 7.26 -7.68 1.73
N LEU A 12 6.02 -7.49 2.19
CA LEU A 12 5.70 -6.55 3.27
C LEU A 12 6.37 -6.97 4.58
N PHE A 13 6.41 -8.27 4.87
CA PHE A 13 7.12 -8.77 6.05
C PHE A 13 8.61 -8.43 6.03
N PHE A 14 9.28 -8.66 4.89
CA PHE A 14 10.67 -8.27 4.71
C PHE A 14 10.85 -6.74 4.88
N LEU A 15 9.95 -5.95 4.28
CA LEU A 15 10.04 -4.50 4.31
C LEU A 15 9.88 -3.93 5.73
N VAL A 16 8.96 -4.48 6.54
CA VAL A 16 8.77 -4.02 7.93
C VAL A 16 9.97 -4.40 8.79
N LEU A 17 10.58 -5.57 8.57
CA LEU A 17 11.82 -5.98 9.24
C LEU A 17 12.97 -5.04 8.91
N VAL A 18 13.18 -4.72 7.63
CA VAL A 18 14.22 -3.78 7.20
C VAL A 18 14.00 -2.42 7.86
N GLN A 19 12.76 -1.94 7.91
CA GLN A 19 12.47 -0.67 8.56
C GLN A 19 12.71 -0.70 10.06
N ALA A 20 12.23 -1.72 10.76
CA ALA A 20 12.38 -1.85 12.20
C ALA A 20 13.85 -2.00 12.61
N SER A 21 14.62 -2.78 11.87
CA SER A 21 16.01 -3.09 12.22
C SER A 21 17.00 -2.00 11.78
N PHE A 22 16.90 -1.49 10.55
CA PHE A 22 17.88 -0.54 10.02
C PHE A 22 17.41 0.91 10.18
N PHE A 23 16.24 1.23 9.61
CA PHE A 23 15.78 2.62 9.52
C PHE A 23 15.31 3.21 10.85
N GLY A 24 14.95 2.38 11.83
CA GLY A 24 14.67 2.82 13.20
C GLY A 24 15.85 3.57 13.85
N HIS A 25 17.08 3.28 13.44
CA HIS A 25 18.30 3.90 13.96
C HIS A 25 18.69 5.20 13.24
N PHE A 26 18.24 5.38 11.99
CA PHE A 26 18.51 6.59 11.20
C PHE A 26 17.44 7.66 11.47
N SER A 27 17.44 8.20 12.69
CA SER A 27 16.56 9.32 13.05
C SER A 27 17.19 10.63 12.60
N VAL A 28 16.60 11.30 11.61
CA VAL A 28 17.02 12.64 11.20
C VAL A 28 16.17 13.65 11.98
N LYS A 29 16.79 14.40 12.90
CA LYS A 29 16.12 15.38 13.77
C LYS A 29 14.95 14.79 14.59
N GLY A 30 15.08 13.55 15.08
CA GLY A 30 14.05 12.91 15.91
C GLY A 30 12.87 12.31 15.12
N SER A 31 12.83 12.49 13.80
CA SER A 31 11.80 11.91 12.94
C SER A 31 12.39 10.77 12.09
N VAL A 32 11.75 9.61 12.14
CA VAL A 32 12.08 8.46 11.30
C VAL A 32 11.09 8.40 10.14
N PHE A 33 11.61 8.46 8.91
CA PHE A 33 10.75 8.34 7.73
C PHE A 33 10.25 6.90 7.58
N ASN A 34 8.93 6.74 7.51
CA ASN A 34 8.28 5.44 7.46
C ASN A 34 8.10 4.97 5.99
N PHE A 35 9.18 4.44 5.41
CA PHE A 35 9.18 3.91 4.04
C PHE A 35 8.15 2.81 3.82
N TYR A 36 7.89 2.00 4.85
CA TYR A 36 6.91 0.94 4.87
C TYR A 36 5.50 1.46 4.63
N LEU A 37 5.10 2.50 5.39
CA LEU A 37 3.81 3.15 5.24
C LEU A 37 3.69 3.81 3.86
N LEU A 38 4.75 4.47 3.38
CA LEU A 38 4.77 5.02 2.03
C LEU A 38 4.55 3.93 0.97
N THR A 39 5.21 2.78 1.09
CA THR A 39 5.03 1.65 0.17
C THR A 39 3.59 1.14 0.15
N ILE A 40 2.93 1.02 1.30
CA ILE A 40 1.51 0.60 1.35
C ILE A 40 0.62 1.61 0.63
N ILE A 41 0.85 2.92 0.84
CA ILE A 41 0.09 3.97 0.16
C ILE A 41 0.28 3.89 -1.35
N LEU A 42 1.52 3.72 -1.82
CA LEU A 42 1.82 3.56 -3.24
C LEU A 42 1.13 2.32 -3.83
N ILE A 43 1.16 1.18 -3.13
CA ILE A 43 0.44 -0.03 -3.57
C ILE A 43 -1.07 0.25 -3.67
N CYS A 44 -1.66 0.91 -2.67
CA CYS A 44 -3.08 1.26 -2.70
C CYS A 44 -3.45 2.21 -3.85
N LEU A 45 -2.56 3.15 -4.18
CA LEU A 45 -2.78 4.16 -5.21
C LEU A 45 -2.61 3.59 -6.64
N PHE A 46 -1.61 2.73 -6.86
CA PHE A 46 -1.31 2.16 -8.17
C PHE A 46 -2.00 0.81 -8.43
N SER A 47 -2.55 0.15 -7.41
CA SER A 47 -3.25 -1.11 -7.62
C SER A 47 -4.56 -0.93 -8.39
N ARG A 48 -4.65 -1.60 -9.54
CA ARG A 48 -5.87 -1.65 -10.35
C ARG A 48 -6.94 -2.55 -9.72
N GLU A 49 -6.53 -3.60 -9.02
CA GLU A 49 -7.39 -4.60 -8.40
C GLU A 49 -7.84 -4.12 -7.00
N ARG A 50 -9.16 -4.12 -6.74
CA ARG A 50 -9.73 -3.72 -5.43
C ARG A 50 -9.20 -4.57 -4.31
N ASP A 51 -9.30 -5.87 -4.50
CA ASP A 51 -9.05 -6.84 -3.45
C ASP A 51 -7.58 -6.86 -3.09
N PHE A 52 -6.70 -6.57 -4.07
CA PHE A 52 -5.27 -6.42 -3.84
C PHE A 52 -4.92 -5.18 -3.01
N ALA A 53 -5.56 -4.03 -3.27
CA ALA A 53 -5.36 -2.81 -2.48
C ALA A 53 -5.89 -2.96 -1.04
N ILE A 54 -7.06 -3.58 -0.89
CA ILE A 54 -7.64 -3.84 0.43
C ILE A 54 -6.78 -4.86 1.19
N ALA A 55 -6.34 -5.94 0.54
CA ALA A 55 -5.45 -6.93 1.15
C ALA A 55 -4.11 -6.31 1.57
N SER A 56 -3.53 -5.41 0.76
CA SER A 56 -2.30 -4.72 1.13
C SER A 56 -2.47 -3.78 2.32
N ALA A 57 -3.60 -3.07 2.39
CA ALA A 57 -3.91 -2.20 3.52
C ALA A 57 -4.15 -3.00 4.81
N LEU A 58 -4.87 -4.12 4.71
CA LEU A 58 -5.11 -5.05 5.82
C LEU A 58 -3.83 -5.68 6.33
N ILE A 59 -3.07 -6.37 5.47
CA ILE A 59 -1.83 -7.05 5.85
C ILE A 59 -0.80 -6.02 6.34
N GLY A 60 -0.69 -4.90 5.63
CA GLY A 60 0.25 -3.84 5.95
C GLY A 60 -0.05 -3.14 7.27
N GLY A 61 -1.31 -2.81 7.50
CA GLY A 61 -1.74 -2.22 8.76
C GLY A 61 -1.62 -3.17 9.93
N PHE A 62 -1.92 -4.46 9.73
CA PHE A 62 -1.76 -5.49 10.74
C PHE A 62 -0.30 -5.62 11.19
N TYR A 63 0.65 -5.60 10.25
CA TYR A 63 2.06 -5.59 10.60
C TYR A 63 2.46 -4.30 11.34
N LEU A 64 2.01 -3.13 10.89
CA LEU A 64 2.28 -1.88 11.63
C LEU A 64 1.73 -1.92 13.06
N ASP A 65 0.55 -2.48 13.27
CA ASP A 65 -0.03 -2.62 14.60
C ASP A 65 0.80 -3.56 15.50
N ILE A 66 1.29 -4.68 14.96
CA ILE A 66 2.20 -5.60 15.70
C ILE A 66 3.50 -4.88 16.08
N PHE A 67 4.12 -4.18 15.13
CA PHE A 67 5.41 -3.52 15.38
C PHE A 67 5.30 -2.20 16.17
N SER A 68 4.10 -1.60 16.24
CA SER A 68 3.84 -0.36 16.99
C SER A 68 3.25 -0.60 18.39
N LEU A 69 2.84 -1.83 18.69
CA LEU A 69 2.26 -2.24 19.98
C LEU A 69 3.13 -1.80 21.18
N GLY A 70 4.45 -1.81 21.02
CA GLY A 70 5.40 -1.36 22.05
C GLY A 70 5.54 0.16 22.25
N LYS A 71 4.96 1.01 21.38
CA LYS A 71 5.11 2.49 21.45
C LYS A 71 3.80 3.21 21.77
N THR A 72 2.70 2.82 21.13
CA THR A 72 1.44 3.58 21.14
C THR A 72 0.26 2.83 21.77
N GLY A 73 0.46 1.57 22.18
CA GLY A 73 -0.48 0.79 23.00
C GLY A 73 -1.81 0.37 22.35
N PHE A 74 -2.22 0.98 21.24
CA PHE A 74 -3.51 0.69 20.60
C PHE A 74 -3.34 -0.23 19.38
N PHE A 75 -3.74 -1.50 19.55
CA PHE A 75 -3.76 -2.48 18.48
C PHE A 75 -4.96 -2.24 17.54
N GLY A 76 -4.71 -2.18 16.23
CA GLY A 76 -5.74 -1.99 15.21
C GLY A 76 -5.86 -0.57 14.68
N PHE A 77 -5.16 0.41 15.27
CA PHE A 77 -5.19 1.80 14.81
C PHE A 77 -4.67 1.93 13.38
N TYR A 78 -3.52 1.33 13.08
CA TYR A 78 -2.91 1.42 11.76
C TYR A 78 -3.70 0.62 10.72
N THR A 79 -4.24 -0.54 11.11
CA THR A 79 -5.13 -1.34 10.26
C THR A 79 -6.37 -0.55 9.85
N LEU A 80 -7.07 0.06 10.81
CA LEU A 80 -8.25 0.90 10.53
C LEU A 80 -7.89 2.12 9.68
N ALA A 81 -6.82 2.83 10.03
CA ALA A 81 -6.39 4.02 9.30
C ALA A 81 -6.05 3.71 7.84
N LEU A 82 -5.30 2.62 7.58
CA LEU A 82 -4.93 2.22 6.22
C LEU A 82 -6.12 1.68 5.42
N LEU A 83 -7.05 0.97 6.07
CA LEU A 83 -8.32 0.57 5.43
C LEU A 83 -9.12 1.79 5.00
N SER A 84 -9.37 2.73 5.92
CA SER A 84 -10.07 3.98 5.63
C SER A 84 -9.38 4.76 4.51
N LEU A 85 -8.04 4.83 4.53
CA LEU A 85 -7.27 5.47 3.48
C LEU A 85 -7.40 4.75 2.12
N ALA A 86 -7.34 3.42 2.08
CA ALA A 86 -7.50 2.65 0.86
C ALA A 86 -8.90 2.86 0.24
N PHE A 87 -9.93 2.93 1.08
CA PHE A 87 -11.28 3.29 0.64
C PHE A 87 -11.34 4.74 0.14
N PHE A 88 -10.76 5.68 0.87
CA PHE A 88 -10.74 7.10 0.51
C PHE A 88 -10.02 7.35 -0.82
N ILE A 89 -8.81 6.81 -0.99
CA ILE A 89 -8.03 6.85 -2.23
C ILE A 89 -8.89 6.34 -3.38
N ARG A 90 -9.57 5.21 -3.20
CA ARG A 90 -10.39 4.64 -4.27
C ARG A 90 -11.59 5.50 -4.62
N LEU A 91 -12.29 6.05 -3.62
CA LEU A 91 -13.47 6.88 -3.84
C LEU A 91 -13.12 8.21 -4.50
N VAL A 92 -12.06 8.87 -4.02
CA VAL A 92 -11.66 10.21 -4.46
C VAL A 92 -10.85 10.13 -5.75
N ILE A 93 -9.77 9.34 -5.79
CA ILE A 93 -8.86 9.33 -6.95
C ILE A 93 -9.54 8.73 -8.17
N ARG A 94 -10.35 7.67 -8.05
CA ARG A 94 -11.02 7.12 -9.26
C ARG A 94 -12.12 8.01 -9.79
N LYS A 95 -12.79 8.80 -8.94
CA LYS A 95 -13.86 9.71 -9.38
C LYS A 95 -13.29 10.98 -10.00
N TYR A 96 -12.20 11.51 -9.44
CA TYR A 96 -11.65 12.82 -9.84
C TYR A 96 -10.44 12.73 -10.77
N VAL A 97 -9.60 11.71 -10.62
CA VAL A 97 -8.38 11.55 -11.42
C VAL A 97 -8.61 10.48 -12.48
N GLN A 98 -9.38 10.84 -13.51
CA GLN A 98 -9.37 10.06 -14.75
C GLN A 98 -8.01 10.28 -15.41
N PHE A 99 -7.01 9.43 -15.14
CA PHE A 99 -5.77 9.47 -15.92
C PHE A 99 -6.08 9.05 -17.37
N PRO A 100 -6.01 9.96 -18.37
CA PRO A 100 -6.27 9.62 -19.77
C PRO A 100 -5.16 8.75 -20.38
N ILE A 101 -4.07 8.52 -19.65
CA ILE A 101 -2.84 7.88 -20.13
C ILE A 101 -3.06 6.40 -20.51
N PHE A 102 -4.00 5.70 -19.85
CA PHE A 102 -4.26 4.28 -20.14
C PHE A 102 -5.17 4.02 -21.36
N LYS A 103 -5.79 5.06 -21.95
CA LYS A 103 -6.63 4.89 -23.15
C LYS A 103 -5.82 4.69 -24.45
N ARG A 104 -4.57 5.16 -24.54
CA ARG A 104 -3.79 5.09 -25.79
C ARG A 104 -3.20 3.71 -26.10
N VAL A 105 -2.78 2.94 -25.09
CA VAL A 105 -2.13 1.64 -25.32
C VAL A 105 -3.10 0.58 -25.84
N GLN A 106 -4.40 0.72 -25.54
CA GLN A 106 -5.42 -0.24 -25.99
C GLN A 106 -5.82 -0.02 -27.46
N LYS A 107 -5.62 1.18 -28.01
CA LYS A 107 -5.96 1.48 -29.41
C LYS A 107 -4.92 0.98 -30.42
N GLN A 108 -3.70 0.67 -29.96
CA GLN A 108 -2.61 0.24 -30.84
C GLN A 108 -2.50 -1.29 -30.98
N LYS A 109 -3.25 -2.07 -30.18
CA LYS A 109 -3.28 -3.54 -30.24
C LYS A 109 -4.41 -4.14 -31.07
N ASN A 110 -5.31 -3.31 -31.63
CA ASN A 110 -6.30 -3.76 -32.62
C ASN A 110 -6.04 -3.04 -33.95
N PRO A 111 -5.26 -3.63 -34.89
CA PRO A 111 -5.18 -3.14 -36.26
C PRO A 111 -6.42 -3.50 -37.10
N PHE A 112 -7.44 -4.13 -36.52
CA PHE A 112 -8.66 -4.49 -37.22
C PHE A 112 -9.82 -3.64 -36.72
N TYR A 113 -10.00 -2.45 -37.31
CA TYR A 113 -11.32 -1.90 -37.67
C TYR A 113 -11.11 -0.82 -38.73
N VAL A 114 -11.42 -1.22 -39.97
CA VAL A 114 -11.78 -0.46 -41.18
C VAL A 114 -10.80 0.59 -41.67
#